data_AF-A0A4Q2UJK6-F1
#
_entry.id   AF-A0A4Q2UJK6-F1
#
_cell.length_a   1.000
_cell.length_b   1.000
_cell.length_c   1.000
_cell.angle_alpha   90.00
_cell.angle_beta   90.00
_cell.angle_gamma   90.00
#
_symmetry.space_group_name_H-M   'P 1'
#
loop_
_entity.id
_entity.type
_entity.pdbx_description
1 polymer ?
#
loop_
_entity_poly.entity_id
_entity_poly.type
_entity_poly.pdbx_seq_one_letter_code
_entity_poly.pdbx_strand_id
1 'polypeptide(L)'
;MNSNSLIVLSPQQAEAMLGASVDRIIAEYNQKLIEAQSRERWITLDELARRMSLSEPVVRRWPLPRYEEGAKIVRIKWGDALDYVASKSRINKK
;
A
#
# COMPACT_ATOMS: atom_id res chain seq x y z
N MET A 1 0.26 35.69 27.60
CA MET A 1 1.56 36.07 27.00
C MET A 1 2.15 34.81 26.37
N ASN A 2 2.05 34.67 25.05
CA ASN A 2 2.61 33.51 24.34
C ASN A 2 4.05 33.83 23.96
N SER A 3 5.00 33.33 24.74
CA SER A 3 6.42 33.40 24.43
C SER A 3 6.70 32.43 23.28
N ASN A 4 6.68 32.91 22.04
CA ASN A 4 7.32 32.22 20.92
C ASN A 4 8.84 32.30 21.13
N SER A 5 9.38 31.38 21.91
CA SER A 5 10.83 31.20 22.05
C SER A 5 11.38 30.67 20.73
N LEU A 6 12.06 31.54 19.97
CA LEU A 6 12.89 31.16 18.84
C LEU A 6 14.02 30.25 19.37
N ILE A 7 13.97 28.97 19.02
CA ILE A 7 15.04 28.01 19.34
C ILE A 7 16.17 28.25 18.34
N VAL A 8 17.27 28.85 18.81
CA VAL A 8 18.51 28.96 18.03
C VAL A 8 19.27 27.65 18.17
N LEU A 9 19.33 26.87 17.09
CA LEU A 9 20.08 25.62 17.04
C LEU A 9 21.57 25.91 16.85
N SER A 10 22.43 25.14 17.51
CA SER A 10 23.84 25.10 17.10
C SER A 10 23.97 24.50 15.70
N PRO A 11 25.04 24.80 14.94
CA PRO A 11 25.25 24.21 13.62
C PRO A 11 25.14 22.68 13.62
N GLN A 12 25.69 22.00 14.64
CA GLN A 12 25.62 20.54 14.76
C GLN A 12 24.19 20.05 15.04
N GLN A 13 23.40 20.78 15.84
CA GLN A 13 22.01 20.44 16.11
C GLN A 13 21.14 20.64 14.86
N ALA A 14 21.38 21.70 14.09
CA ALA A 14 20.71 21.93 12.83
C ALA A 14 21.02 20.81 11.82
N GLU A 15 22.29 20.42 11.69
CA GLU A 15 22.70 19.31 10.82
C GLU A 15 22.06 17.98 11.25
N ALA A 16 22.05 17.66 12.54
CA ALA A 16 21.42 16.43 13.04
C ALA A 16 19.91 16.40 12.80
N MET A 17 19.21 17.52 13.02
CA MET A 17 17.77 17.64 12.76
C MET A 17 17.45 17.53 11.26
N LEU A 18 18.30 18.12 10.40
CA LEU A 18 18.16 18.00 8.95
C LEU A 18 18.40 16.56 8.50
N GLY A 19 19.45 15.90 9.01
CA GLY A 19 19.74 14.49 8.73
C GLY A 19 18.58 13.57 9.10
N ALA A 20 18.05 13.70 10.33
CA ALA A 20 16.90 12.91 10.78
C ALA A 20 15.63 13.18 9.95
N SER A 21 15.43 14.41 9.49
CA SER A 21 14.31 14.78 8.61
C SER A 21 14.45 14.16 7.23
N VAL A 22 15.67 14.15 6.67
CA VAL A 22 15.97 13.51 5.38
C VAL A 22 15.78 12.00 5.45
N ASP A 23 16.30 11.34 6.49
CA ASP A 23 16.14 9.89 6.68
C ASP A 23 14.67 9.49 6.79
N ARG A 24 13.87 10.30 7.51
CA ARG A 24 12.43 10.10 7.59
C ARG A 24 11.76 10.20 6.22
N ILE A 25 12.08 11.24 5.43
CA ILE A 25 11.51 11.41 4.08
C ILE A 25 11.90 10.23 3.18
N ILE A 26 13.16 9.78 3.24
CA ILE A 26 13.64 8.62 2.49
C ILE A 26 12.87 7.36 2.89
N ALA A 27 12.71 7.11 4.19
CA ALA A 27 11.97 5.96 4.69
C ALA A 27 10.49 5.99 4.25
N GLU A 28 9.82 7.13 4.37
CA GLU A 28 8.44 7.32 3.92
C GLU A 28 8.30 7.10 2.40
N TYR A 29 9.27 7.57 1.61
CA TYR A 29 9.27 7.40 0.16
C TYR A 29 9.52 5.95 -0.24
N ASN A 30 10.49 5.28 0.38
CA ASN A 30 10.78 3.86 0.16
C ASN A 30 9.57 2.98 0.50
N GLN A 31 8.87 3.27 1.59
CA GLN A 31 7.65 2.56 1.96
C GLN A 31 6.56 2.70 0.89
N LYS A 32 6.34 3.91 0.38
CA LYS A 32 5.39 4.15 -0.73
C LYS A 32 5.78 3.42 -2.00
N LEU A 33 7.07 3.36 -2.32
CA LEU A 33 7.56 2.60 -3.48
C LEU A 33 7.33 1.10 -3.32
N ILE A 34 7.61 0.54 -2.14
CA ILE A 34 7.37 -0.88 -1.84
C ILE A 34 5.88 -1.19 -1.97
N GLU A 35 5.00 -0.33 -1.45
CA GLU A 35 3.55 -0.49 -1.60
C GLU A 35 3.11 -0.41 -3.07
N ALA A 36 3.61 0.57 -3.83
CA ALA A 36 3.31 0.69 -5.25
C ALA A 36 3.78 -0.54 -6.05
N GLN A 37 5.01 -1.00 -5.81
CA GLN A 37 5.54 -2.21 -6.46
C GLN A 37 4.75 -3.47 -6.07
N SER A 38 4.35 -3.58 -4.79
CA SER A 38 3.52 -4.68 -4.33
C SER A 38 2.17 -4.71 -5.06
N ARG A 39 1.56 -3.55 -5.32
CA ARG A 39 0.28 -3.41 -6.03
C ARG A 39 0.36 -3.82 -7.51
N GLU A 40 1.53 -3.69 -8.14
CA GLU A 40 1.76 -4.12 -9.53
C GLU A 40 1.93 -5.65 -9.66
N ARG A 41 2.04 -6.38 -8.55
CA ARG A 41 2.23 -7.84 -8.57
C ARG A 41 0.99 -8.57 -9.09
N TRP A 42 1.24 -9.54 -9.97
CA TRP A 42 0.25 -10.53 -10.40
C TRP A 42 0.16 -11.68 -9.40
N ILE A 43 -1.06 -12.03 -9.01
CA ILE A 43 -1.35 -13.14 -8.09
C ILE A 43 -2.44 -14.06 -8.66
N THR A 44 -2.49 -15.31 -8.19
CA THR A 44 -3.55 -16.26 -8.56
C THR A 44 -4.81 -16.04 -7.72
N LEU A 45 -5.94 -16.60 -8.17
CA LEU A 45 -7.19 -16.62 -7.39
C LEU A 45 -7.02 -17.30 -6.02
N ASP A 46 -6.26 -18.39 -5.95
CA ASP A 46 -5.97 -19.07 -4.68
C ASP A 46 -5.13 -18.20 -3.74
N GLU A 47 -4.08 -17.54 -4.25
CA GLU A 47 -3.28 -16.63 -3.44
C GLU A 47 -4.13 -15.46 -2.93
N LEU A 48 -4.97 -14.90 -3.78
CA LEU A 48 -5.89 -13.82 -3.40
C LEU A 48 -6.86 -14.29 -2.30
N ALA A 49 -7.45 -15.48 -2.44
CA ALA A 49 -8.35 -16.06 -1.46
C ALA A 49 -7.67 -16.18 -0.09
N ARG A 50 -6.46 -16.76 -0.05
CA ARG A 50 -5.67 -16.92 1.18
C ARG A 50 -5.33 -15.59 1.83
N ARG A 51 -4.85 -14.60 1.05
CA ARG A 51 -4.48 -13.28 1.57
C ARG A 51 -5.67 -12.51 2.16
N MET A 52 -6.86 -12.69 1.58
CA MET A 52 -8.08 -12.03 2.06
C MET A 52 -8.83 -12.85 3.12
N SER A 53 -8.33 -14.04 3.48
CA SER A 53 -9.05 -14.99 4.35
C SER A 53 -10.47 -15.31 3.83
N LEU A 54 -10.60 -15.47 2.50
CA LEU A 54 -11.84 -15.80 1.80
C LEU A 54 -11.69 -17.15 1.08
N SER A 55 -12.81 -17.71 0.61
CA SER A 55 -12.78 -18.92 -0.23
C SER A 55 -12.59 -18.55 -1.72
N GLU A 56 -11.88 -19.40 -2.48
CA GLU A 56 -11.68 -19.20 -3.92
C GLU A 56 -12.99 -18.95 -4.70
N PRO A 57 -14.11 -19.66 -4.42
CA PRO A 57 -15.39 -19.40 -5.08
C PRO A 57 -15.94 -17.98 -4.84
N VAL A 58 -15.64 -17.36 -3.69
CA VAL A 58 -16.08 -16.00 -3.38
C VAL A 58 -15.30 -14.99 -4.22
N VAL A 59 -13.97 -15.07 -4.21
CA VAL A 59 -13.12 -14.17 -5.01
C VAL A 59 -13.27 -14.40 -6.51
N ARG A 60 -13.57 -15.63 -6.95
CA ARG A 60 -13.93 -15.92 -8.35
C ARG A 60 -15.21 -15.23 -8.81
N ARG A 61 -16.09 -14.77 -7.91
CA ARG A 61 -17.29 -13.99 -8.29
C ARG A 61 -17.02 -12.49 -8.38
N TRP A 62 -15.85 -12.02 -7.96
CA TRP A 62 -15.54 -10.60 -8.00
C TRP A 62 -15.36 -10.13 -9.45
N PRO A 63 -15.90 -8.96 -9.81
CA PRO A 63 -15.79 -8.37 -11.14
C PRO A 63 -14.41 -7.72 -11.35
N LEU A 64 -13.34 -8.49 -11.07
CA LEU A 64 -11.95 -8.05 -11.25
C LEU A 64 -11.43 -8.48 -12.63
N PRO A 65 -10.57 -7.66 -13.27
CA PRO A 65 -9.92 -8.03 -14.52
C PRO A 65 -9.05 -9.27 -14.32
N ARG A 66 -9.13 -10.17 -15.29
CA ARG A 66 -8.49 -11.49 -15.27
C ARG A 66 -7.63 -11.64 -16.50
N TYR A 67 -6.40 -12.06 -16.30
CA TYR A 67 -5.44 -12.28 -17.37
C TYR A 67 -5.13 -13.76 -17.42
N GLU A 68 -5.38 -14.36 -18.58
CA GLU A 68 -5.08 -15.76 -18.84
C GLU A 68 -3.69 -15.87 -19.47
N GLU A 69 -2.80 -16.63 -18.84
CA GLU A 69 -1.48 -16.93 -19.38
C GLU A 69 -1.44 -18.42 -19.78
N GLY A 70 -1.45 -18.68 -21.10
CA GLY A 70 -1.43 -20.03 -21.66
C GLY A 70 -2.73 -20.82 -21.42
N ALA A 71 -2.59 -22.09 -21.04
CA ALA A 71 -3.70 -23.06 -21.05
C ALA A 71 -4.58 -23.08 -19.78
N LYS A 72 -4.22 -22.37 -18.70
CA LYS A 72 -5.00 -22.17 -17.46
C LYS A 72 -4.15 -21.48 -16.39
N ILE A 73 -4.01 -20.16 -16.42
CA ILE A 73 -3.67 -19.39 -15.21
C ILE A 73 -4.43 -18.07 -15.24
N VAL A 74 -5.43 -17.92 -14.37
CA VAL A 74 -6.19 -16.68 -14.17
C VAL A 74 -5.44 -15.84 -13.13
N ARG A 75 -4.65 -14.88 -13.59
CA ARG A 75 -3.93 -13.92 -12.74
C ARG A 75 -4.75 -12.64 -12.59
N ILE A 76 -4.65 -12.05 -11.41
CA ILE A 76 -5.27 -10.77 -11.05
C ILE A 76 -4.17 -9.86 -10.52
N LYS A 77 -4.26 -8.56 -10.83
CA LYS A 77 -3.37 -7.56 -10.28
C LYS A 77 -3.72 -7.29 -8.81
N TRP A 78 -2.74 -7.37 -7.92
CA TRP A 78 -2.97 -7.23 -6.48
C TRP A 78 -3.60 -5.88 -6.10
N GLY A 79 -3.16 -4.80 -6.75
CA GLY A 79 -3.71 -3.46 -6.57
C GLY A 79 -5.23 -3.39 -6.83
N ASP A 80 -5.69 -4.00 -7.93
CA ASP A 80 -7.11 -4.00 -8.30
C ASP A 80 -7.97 -4.74 -7.26
N ALA A 81 -7.43 -5.84 -6.71
CA ALA A 81 -8.10 -6.58 -5.66
C ALA A 81 -8.20 -5.79 -4.35
N LEU A 82 -7.13 -5.07 -3.97
CA LEU A 82 -7.14 -4.17 -2.82
C LEU A 82 -8.17 -3.05 -2.98
N ASP A 83 -8.23 -2.44 -4.16
CA ASP A 83 -9.14 -1.32 -4.44
C ASP A 83 -10.60 -1.77 -4.41
N TYR A 84 -10.89 -2.96 -4.93
CA TYR A 84 -12.23 -3.55 -4.82
C TYR A 84 -12.65 -3.77 -3.37
N VAL A 85 -11.78 -4.34 -2.53
CA VAL A 85 -12.08 -4.53 -1.10
C VAL A 85 -12.28 -3.20 -0.38
N ALA A 86 -11.44 -2.19 -0.67
CA ALA A 86 -11.59 -0.86 -0.11
C ALA A 86 -12.92 -0.21 -0.52
N SER A 87 -13.36 -0.38 -1.78
CA SER A 87 -14.63 0.14 -2.26
C SER A 87 -15.82 -0.50 -1.54
N LYS A 88 -15.81 -1.82 -1.31
CA LYS A 88 -16.87 -2.56 -0.61
C LYS A 88 -16.91 -2.24 0.88
N SER A 89 -15.75 -2.07 1.51
CA SER A 89 -15.63 -1.72 2.93
C SER A 89 -16.17 -0.31 3.22
N ARG A 90 -16.02 0.63 2.28
CA ARG A 90 -16.60 1.99 2.39
C ARG A 90 -18.12 2.00 2.25
N ILE A 91 -18.69 1.09 1.46
CA ILE A 91 -20.14 0.98 1.27
C ILE A 91 -20.82 0.41 2.53
N ASN A 92 -20.20 -0.57 3.19
CA ASN A 92 -20.75 -1.18 4.41
C ASN A 92 -20.51 -0.37 5.71
N LYS A 93 -19.85 0.79 5.63
CA LYS A 93 -19.60 1.69 6.78
C LYS A 93 -20.58 2.85 6.89
N LYS A 94 -21.60 2.92 6.03
CA LYS A 94 -22.75 3.83 6.15
C LYS A 94 -23.94 3.06 6.71
#